data_AF-A0A7W0LM60-F1
#
_entry.id   AF-A0A7W0LM60-F1
#
_cell.length_a   1.000
_cell.length_b   1.000
_cell.length_c   1.000
_cell.angle_alpha   90.00
_cell.angle_beta   90.00
_cell.angle_gamma   90.00
#
_symmetry.space_group_name_H-M   'P 1'
#
loop_
_entity.id
_entity.type
_entity.pdbx_description
1 polymer ?
#
loop_
_entity_poly.entity_id
_entity_poly.type
_entity_poly.pdbx_seq_one_letter_code
_entity_poly.pdbx_strand_id
1 'polypeptide(L)'
;MSEAPLELRRPRKLDHILGDSLKAYGRDLGVLLGAAAAVIIPATALVNADSFGQDYQEKADLARQGIDIVLGYLVISPLIAAIAVHVLRARADGREPGFVEALRSALELFAPLFLVVLVAGAGMVLGLLALIIPGI
;
A
#
# COMPACT_ATOMS: atom_id res chain seq x y z
N MET A 1 2.65 23.46 -19.58
CA MET A 1 3.95 23.01 -20.13
C MET A 1 4.02 21.50 -19.92
N SER A 2 3.95 20.71 -20.99
CA SER A 2 4.01 19.25 -20.87
C SER A 2 5.47 18.86 -20.66
N GLU A 3 5.84 18.47 -19.43
CA GLU A 3 7.16 17.96 -19.13
C GLU A 3 7.37 16.56 -19.74
N ALA A 4 8.62 16.23 -20.04
CA ALA A 4 8.99 14.97 -20.69
C ALA A 4 8.50 13.73 -19.89
N PRO A 5 8.07 12.66 -20.58
CA PRO A 5 7.59 11.43 -19.97
C PRO A 5 8.64 10.75 -19.09
N LEU A 6 8.18 10.06 -18.04
CA LEU A 6 9.05 9.44 -17.03
C LEU A 6 9.66 8.14 -17.57
N GLU A 7 10.95 8.14 -17.92
CA GLU A 7 11.60 6.97 -18.51
C GLU A 7 11.87 5.86 -17.48
N LEU A 8 11.00 4.84 -17.48
CA LEU A 8 11.09 3.77 -16.49
C LEU A 8 12.21 2.73 -16.76
N ARG A 9 12.66 2.58 -18.01
CA ARG A 9 13.50 1.45 -18.47
C ARG A 9 15.01 1.74 -18.54
N ARG A 10 15.46 2.96 -18.23
CA ARG A 10 16.89 3.31 -18.25
C ARG A 10 17.67 2.60 -17.13
N PRO A 11 18.96 2.25 -17.32
CA PRO A 11 19.81 1.80 -16.23
C PRO A 11 19.99 2.93 -15.20
N ARG A 12 19.70 2.65 -13.92
CA ARG A 12 19.74 3.67 -12.85
C ARG A 12 20.73 3.31 -11.76
N LYS A 13 21.41 4.34 -11.26
CA LYS A 13 22.15 4.33 -10.01
C LYS A 13 21.21 4.68 -8.85
N LEU A 14 21.61 4.36 -7.62
CA LEU A 14 20.76 4.47 -6.44
C LEU A 14 20.27 5.90 -6.16
N ASP A 15 21.14 6.88 -6.38
CA ASP A 15 20.88 8.32 -6.31
C ASP A 15 19.79 8.76 -7.29
N HIS A 16 19.84 8.26 -8.52
CA HIS A 16 18.82 8.53 -9.53
C HIS A 16 17.47 7.90 -9.16
N ILE A 17 17.46 6.73 -8.53
CA ILE A 17 16.21 6.08 -8.08
C ILE A 17 15.57 6.95 -6.98
N LEU A 18 16.31 7.31 -5.95
CA LEU A 18 15.82 8.13 -4.85
C LEU A 18 15.33 9.50 -5.33
N GLY A 19 16.10 10.17 -6.19
CA GLY A 19 15.74 11.47 -6.75
C GLY A 19 14.48 11.40 -7.62
N ASP A 20 14.40 10.43 -8.53
CA ASP A 20 13.23 10.22 -9.38
C ASP A 20 11.99 9.89 -8.54
N SER A 21 12.13 9.04 -7.51
CA SER A 21 11.04 8.66 -6.61
C SER A 21 10.55 9.84 -5.78
N LEU A 22 11.44 10.63 -5.18
CA LEU A 22 11.07 11.83 -4.41
C LEU A 22 10.38 12.88 -5.29
N LYS A 23 10.89 13.09 -6.50
CA LYS A 23 10.30 14.04 -7.45
C LYS A 23 8.92 13.57 -7.91
N ALA A 24 8.75 12.28 -8.20
CA ALA A 24 7.45 11.70 -8.54
C ALA A 24 6.47 11.80 -7.36
N TYR A 25 6.93 11.49 -6.14
CA TYR A 25 6.11 11.56 -4.93
C TYR A 25 5.68 12.99 -4.63
N GLY A 26 6.59 13.97 -4.70
CA GLY A 26 6.27 15.38 -4.50
C GLY A 26 5.34 15.95 -5.57
N ARG A 27 5.48 15.54 -6.83
CA ARG A 27 4.64 16.02 -7.93
C ARG A 27 3.20 15.53 -7.82
N ASP A 28 3.02 14.26 -7.51
CA ASP A 28 1.71 13.60 -7.49
C ASP A 28 1.19 13.38 -6.05
N LEU A 29 1.72 14.15 -5.10
CA LEU A 29 1.48 14.00 -3.65
C LEU A 29 -0.02 14.05 -3.31
N GLY A 30 -0.77 14.98 -3.92
CA GLY A 30 -2.21 15.11 -3.69
C GLY A 30 -3.01 13.89 -4.16
N VAL A 31 -2.64 13.31 -5.31
CA VAL A 31 -3.29 12.10 -5.85
C VAL A 31 -2.95 10.90 -4.97
N LEU A 32 -1.67 10.75 -4.60
CA LEU A 32 -1.21 9.65 -3.75
C LEU A 32 -1.83 9.72 -2.35
N LEU A 33 -1.82 10.89 -1.70
CA LEU A 33 -2.42 11.08 -0.38
C LEU A 33 -3.93 10.93 -0.42
N GLY A 34 -4.61 11.51 -1.42
CA GLY A 34 -6.04 11.37 -1.58
C GLY A 34 -6.43 9.91 -1.74
N ALA A 35 -5.77 9.19 -2.66
CA ALA A 35 -6.08 7.79 -2.95
C ALA A 35 -5.72 6.87 -1.77
N ALA A 36 -4.61 7.13 -1.08
CA ALA A 36 -4.26 6.42 0.15
C ALA A 36 -5.28 6.68 1.26
N ALA A 37 -5.72 7.93 1.47
CA ALA A 37 -6.73 8.28 2.45
C ALA A 37 -8.08 7.59 2.15
N ALA A 38 -8.46 7.52 0.87
CA ALA A 38 -9.66 6.81 0.42
C ALA A 38 -9.62 5.29 0.69
N VAL A 39 -8.44 4.72 0.93
CA VAL A 39 -8.27 3.30 1.32
C VAL A 39 -8.14 3.17 2.83
N ILE A 40 -7.24 3.93 3.44
CA ILE A 40 -6.91 3.85 4.86
C ILE A 40 -8.13 4.19 5.71
N ILE A 41 -8.76 5.36 5.46
CA ILE A 41 -9.82 5.88 6.33
C ILE A 41 -11.00 4.90 6.39
N PRO A 42 -11.55 4.39 5.27
CA PRO A 42 -12.64 3.42 5.34
C PRO A 42 -12.22 2.10 5.97
N ALA A 43 -11.02 1.60 5.67
CA ALA A 43 -10.54 0.34 6.22
C ALA A 43 -10.39 0.41 7.75
N THR A 44 -9.78 1.48 8.25
CA THR A 44 -9.62 1.70 9.70
C THR A 44 -10.95 2.00 10.36
N ALA A 45 -11.85 2.75 9.72
CA ALA A 45 -13.18 3.05 10.26
C ALA A 45 -14.06 1.79 10.35
N LEU A 46 -13.94 0.85 9.40
CA LEU A 46 -14.67 -0.41 9.43
C LEU A 46 -14.22 -1.30 10.59
N VAL A 47 -12.91 -1.44 10.78
CA VAL A 47 -12.35 -2.19 11.94
C VAL A 47 -12.71 -1.51 13.26
N ASN A 48 -12.82 -0.18 13.25
CA ASN A 48 -13.09 0.61 14.45
C ASN A 48 -14.54 1.10 14.61
N ALA A 49 -15.47 0.51 13.87
CA ALA A 49 -16.86 0.96 13.82
C ALA A 49 -17.58 0.88 15.17
N ASP A 50 -17.24 -0.13 15.97
CA ASP A 50 -17.80 -0.40 17.29
C ASP A 50 -17.26 0.54 18.40
N SER A 51 -16.14 1.23 18.15
CA SER A 51 -15.51 2.14 19.11
C SER A 51 -15.99 3.59 19.02
N PHE A 52 -16.78 3.93 18.00
CA PHE A 52 -17.29 5.29 17.87
C PHE A 52 -18.27 5.62 19.01
N GLY A 53 -17.88 6.54 19.90
CA GLY A 53 -18.69 7.00 21.03
C GLY A 53 -18.56 6.18 22.31
N GLN A 54 -17.66 5.19 22.34
CA GLN A 54 -17.30 4.46 23.56
C GLN A 54 -16.26 5.24 24.37
N ASP A 55 -16.29 5.11 25.70
CA ASP A 55 -15.20 5.60 26.55
C ASP A 55 -13.90 4.88 26.21
N TYR A 56 -12.79 5.63 26.24
CA TYR A 56 -11.47 5.07 25.96
C TYR A 56 -11.14 3.94 26.96
N GLN A 57 -11.06 2.72 26.46
CA GLN A 57 -10.64 1.55 27.24
C GLN A 57 -9.12 1.40 27.11
N GLU A 58 -8.39 1.64 28.20
CA GLU A 58 -6.91 1.62 28.23
C GLU A 58 -6.31 0.21 28.04
N LYS A 59 -7.11 -0.85 28.17
CA LYS A 59 -6.61 -2.22 27.98
C LYS A 59 -6.26 -2.48 26.53
N ALA A 60 -4.99 -2.84 26.30
CA ALA A 60 -4.50 -3.33 25.02
C ALA A 60 -5.27 -4.59 24.61
N ASP A 61 -6.19 -4.44 23.66
CA ASP A 61 -6.87 -5.55 23.02
C ASP A 61 -5.92 -6.15 21.96
N LEU A 62 -5.19 -7.19 22.36
CA LEU A 62 -4.25 -7.90 21.50
C LEU A 62 -4.91 -8.44 20.22
N ALA A 63 -6.20 -8.80 20.28
CA ALA A 63 -6.92 -9.28 19.11
C ALA A 63 -7.13 -8.13 18.12
N ARG A 64 -7.52 -6.95 18.62
CA ARG A 64 -7.65 -5.72 17.83
C ARG A 64 -6.34 -5.33 17.15
N GLN A 65 -5.25 -5.35 17.91
CA GLN A 65 -3.92 -5.05 17.39
C GLN A 65 -3.50 -6.03 16.29
N GLY A 66 -3.83 -7.32 16.45
CA GLY A 66 -3.62 -8.32 15.41
C GLY A 66 -4.41 -8.04 14.14
N ILE A 67 -5.68 -7.64 14.26
CA ILE A 67 -6.53 -7.26 13.11
C ILE A 67 -5.93 -6.07 12.36
N ASP A 68 -5.50 -5.02 13.07
CA ASP A 68 -4.90 -3.84 12.45
C ASP A 68 -3.61 -4.18 11.70
N ILE A 69 -2.77 -5.04 12.26
CA ILE A 69 -1.54 -5.52 11.61
C ILE A 69 -1.88 -6.29 10.33
N VAL A 70 -2.81 -7.25 10.43
CA VAL A 70 -3.22 -8.08 9.29
C VAL A 70 -3.87 -7.22 8.20
N LEU A 71 -4.74 -6.28 8.56
CA LEU A 71 -5.37 -5.36 7.63
C LEU A 71 -4.33 -4.45 6.95
N GLY A 72 -3.40 -3.90 7.74
CA GLY A 72 -2.31 -3.06 7.24
C GLY A 72 -1.43 -3.78 6.23
N TYR A 73 -1.08 -5.04 6.52
CA TYR A 73 -0.18 -5.83 5.72
C TYR A 73 -0.85 -6.47 4.49
N LEU A 74 -2.04 -7.05 4.64
CA LEU A 74 -2.71 -7.80 3.58
C LEU A 74 -3.59 -6.94 2.68
N VAL A 75 -4.05 -5.77 3.15
CA VAL A 75 -5.03 -4.95 2.43
C VAL A 75 -4.50 -3.57 2.11
N ILE A 76 -4.13 -2.79 3.13
CA ILE A 76 -3.78 -1.38 2.95
C ILE A 76 -2.49 -1.23 2.15
N SER A 77 -1.42 -1.92 2.56
CA SER A 77 -0.10 -1.78 1.92
C SER A 77 -0.12 -2.20 0.44
N PRO A 78 -0.71 -3.35 0.05
CA PRO A 78 -0.79 -3.76 -1.35
C PRO A 78 -1.62 -2.81 -2.22
N LEU A 79 -2.73 -2.28 -1.70
CA LEU A 79 -3.56 -1.31 -2.41
C LEU A 79 -2.79 0.00 -2.66
N ILE A 80 -2.11 0.54 -1.64
CA ILE A 80 -1.28 1.74 -1.80
C ILE A 80 -0.15 1.50 -2.80
N ALA A 81 0.50 0.33 -2.75
CA ALA A 81 1.53 -0.03 -3.71
C ALA A 81 0.99 -0.05 -5.15
N ALA A 82 -0.21 -0.62 -5.37
CA ALA A 82 -0.86 -0.65 -6.67
C ALA A 82 -1.20 0.76 -7.18
N ILE A 83 -1.72 1.63 -6.31
CA ILE A 83 -1.95 3.07 -6.61
C ILE A 83 -0.65 3.73 -7.07
N ALA A 84 0.44 3.57 -6.31
CA ALA A 84 1.72 4.18 -6.63
C ALA A 84 2.27 3.69 -7.99
N VAL A 85 2.16 2.39 -8.27
CA VAL A 85 2.56 1.82 -9.56
C VAL A 85 1.72 2.36 -10.71
N HIS A 86 0.40 2.51 -10.52
CA HIS A 86 -0.48 3.10 -11.52
C HIS A 86 -0.07 4.54 -11.84
N VAL A 87 0.14 5.37 -10.81
CA VAL A 87 0.57 6.77 -10.95
C VAL A 87 1.89 6.87 -11.72
N LEU A 88 2.88 6.06 -11.34
CA LEU A 88 4.18 6.03 -12.02
C LEU A 88 4.07 5.60 -13.49
N ARG A 89 3.23 4.60 -13.79
CA ARG A 89 2.98 4.16 -15.18
C ARG A 89 2.28 5.22 -16.00
N ALA A 90 1.24 5.87 -15.46
CA ALA A 90 0.54 6.96 -16.15
C ALA A 90 1.51 8.08 -16.54
N ARG A 91 2.43 8.47 -15.65
CA ARG A 91 3.47 9.47 -15.94
C ARG A 91 4.51 8.99 -16.94
N ALA A 92 4.85 7.70 -16.94
CA ALA A 92 5.71 7.11 -17.94
C ALA A 92 5.10 7.13 -19.34
N ASP A 93 3.77 6.98 -19.42
CA ASP A 93 2.99 7.09 -20.66
C ASP A 93 2.73 8.55 -21.08
N GLY A 94 3.23 9.54 -20.33
CA GLY A 94 2.98 10.96 -20.58
C GLY A 94 1.56 11.44 -20.23
N ARG A 95 0.78 10.63 -19.50
CA ARG A 95 -0.58 10.97 -19.07
C ARG A 95 -0.59 11.57 -17.66
N GLU A 96 -1.64 12.32 -17.33
CA GLU A 96 -1.90 12.73 -15.95
C GLU A 96 -2.58 11.60 -15.16
N PRO A 97 -2.13 11.35 -13.92
CA PRO A 97 -2.69 10.30 -13.08
C PRO A 97 -4.02 10.78 -12.50
N GLY A 98 -5.10 10.09 -12.86
CA GLY A 98 -6.43 10.34 -12.29
C GLY A 98 -6.62 9.61 -10.97
N PHE A 99 -7.18 10.29 -9.97
CA PHE A 99 -7.52 9.70 -8.66
C PHE A 99 -8.42 8.46 -8.80
N VAL A 100 -9.52 8.58 -9.56
CA VAL A 100 -10.48 7.48 -9.75
C VAL A 100 -9.85 6.30 -10.46
N GLU A 101 -9.01 6.57 -11.47
CA GLU A 101 -8.35 5.53 -12.26
C GLU A 101 -7.30 4.78 -11.43
N ALA A 102 -6.58 5.47 -10.56
CA ALA A 102 -5.64 4.86 -9.64
C ALA A 102 -6.33 3.95 -8.62
N LEU A 103 -7.47 4.38 -8.06
CA LEU A 103 -8.23 3.57 -7.11
C LEU A 103 -8.85 2.34 -7.79
N ARG A 104 -9.43 2.52 -8.98
CA ARG A 104 -9.96 1.41 -9.79
C ARG A 104 -8.87 0.40 -10.12
N SER A 105 -7.72 0.86 -10.60
CA SER A 105 -6.59 0.00 -10.93
C SER A 105 -6.07 -0.77 -9.71
N ALA A 106 -6.09 -0.14 -8.53
CA ALA A 106 -5.70 -0.80 -7.29
C ALA A 106 -6.68 -1.92 -6.90
N LEU A 107 -7.99 -1.69 -7.02
CA LEU A 107 -9.01 -2.70 -6.75
C LEU A 107 -8.98 -3.86 -7.76
N GLU A 108 -8.73 -3.58 -9.04
CA GLU A 108 -8.58 -4.60 -10.09
C GLU A 108 -7.34 -5.48 -9.84
N LEU A 109 -6.24 -4.89 -9.38
CA LEU A 109 -5.01 -5.61 -9.05
C LEU A 109 -5.06 -6.26 -7.66
N PHE A 110 -6.02 -5.89 -6.81
CA PHE A 110 -6.07 -6.33 -5.43
C PHE A 110 -6.19 -7.85 -5.32
N ALA A 111 -7.19 -8.46 -5.97
CA ALA A 111 -7.43 -9.90 -5.87
C ALA A 111 -6.20 -10.77 -6.24
N PRO A 112 -5.52 -10.55 -7.39
CA PRO A 112 -4.32 -11.32 -7.71
C PRO A 112 -3.14 -10.99 -6.78
N LEU A 113 -2.97 -9.74 -6.36
CA LEU A 113 -1.90 -9.37 -5.39
C LEU A 113 -2.16 -9.95 -4.01
N PHE A 114 -3.42 -10.01 -3.58
CA PHE A 114 -3.83 -10.51 -2.27
C PHE A 114 -3.38 -11.95 -2.07
N LEU A 115 -3.57 -12.82 -3.06
CA LEU A 115 -3.10 -14.20 -2.98
C LEU A 115 -1.58 -14.29 -2.87
N VAL A 116 -0.83 -13.49 -3.62
CA VAL A 116 0.64 -13.46 -3.56
C VAL A 116 1.11 -12.99 -2.19
N VAL A 117 0.52 -11.92 -1.66
CA VAL A 117 0.83 -11.36 -0.35
C VAL A 117 0.44 -12.33 0.76
N LEU A 118 -0.68 -13.04 0.63
CA LEU A 118 -1.12 -14.07 1.56
C LEU A 118 -0.12 -15.24 1.62
N VAL A 119 0.33 -15.73 0.46
CA VAL A 119 1.35 -16.80 0.38
C VAL A 119 2.68 -16.32 0.97
N ALA A 120 3.08 -15.08 0.67
CA ALA A 120 4.30 -14.50 1.23
C ALA A 120 4.21 -14.35 2.76
N GLY A 121 3.08 -13.86 3.27
CA GLY A 121 2.82 -13.75 4.71
C GLY A 121 2.80 -15.10 5.41
N ALA A 122 2.15 -16.11 4.82
CA ALA A 122 2.17 -17.48 5.31
C ALA A 122 3.59 -18.04 5.35
N GLY A 123 4.36 -17.86 4.27
CA GLY A 123 5.76 -18.27 4.22
C GLY A 123 6.62 -17.59 5.28
N MET A 124 6.37 -16.30 5.56
CA MET A 124 7.08 -15.55 6.59
C MET A 124 6.76 -16.08 7.99
N VAL A 125 5.48 -16.33 8.29
CA VAL A 125 5.05 -16.91 9.58
C VAL A 125 5.62 -18.33 9.75
N LEU A 126 5.49 -19.18 8.73
CA LEU A 126 6.02 -20.54 8.75
C LEU A 126 7.54 -20.56 8.91
N GLY A 127 8.24 -19.69 8.19
CA GLY A 127 9.69 -19.54 8.33
C GLY A 127 10.11 -19.07 9.71
N LEU A 128 9.35 -18.15 10.32
CA LEU A 128 9.60 -17.71 11.69
C LEU A 128 9.38 -18.85 12.70
N LEU A 129 8.32 -19.65 12.51
CA LEU A 129 8.04 -20.80 13.37
C LEU A 129 9.12 -21.87 13.25
N ALA A 130 9.58 -22.19 12.04
CA ALA A 130 10.68 -23.11 11.80
C ALA A 130 12.01 -22.61 12.41
N LEU A 131 12.22 -21.29 12.42
CA LEU A 131 13.42 -20.69 13.03
C LEU A 131 13.39 -20.73 14.57
N ILE A 132 12.22 -20.51 15.17
CA ILE A 132 12.07 -20.35 16.63
C ILE A 132 11.87 -21.71 17.33
N ILE A 133 11.19 -22.66 16.70
CA ILE A 133 10.88 -23.96 17.29
C ILE A 133 11.93 -24.98 16.82
N PRO A 134 12.92 -25.34 17.66
CA PRO A 134 13.94 -26.29 17.25
C PRO A 134 13.33 -27.67 16.99
N GLY A 135 13.51 -28.19 15.77
CA GLY A 135 13.03 -29.51 15.36
C GLY A 135 11.78 -29.52 14.47
N ILE A 136 11.30 -28.35 14.03
CA ILE A 136 10.43 -28.20 12.85
C ILE A 136 11.30 -27.97 11.61
#